data_AF-A0A1Q6HZU9-F1
#
_entry.id   AF-A0A1Q6HZU9-F1
#
_cell.length_a   1.000
_cell.length_b   1.000
_cell.length_c   1.000
_cell.angle_alpha   90.00
_cell.angle_beta   90.00
_cell.angle_gamma   90.00
#
_symmetry.space_group_name_H-M   'P 1'
#
loop_
_entity.id
_entity.type
_entity.pdbx_description
1 polymer ?
#
loop_
_entity_poly.entity_id
_entity_poly.type
_entity_poly.pdbx_seq_one_letter_code
_entity_poly.pdbx_strand_id
1 'polypeptide(L)'
;SIKINGIRVSSDPKRTYQLILPGKKAACFINPYTGEITGIDDGKGFFMKIMRLHRWLLDEYKRDGSFAWGKTIVGYSTLVLAIIIISGLVIWYPRNKKALKNRLKIKTKAGWFRFLYDLHVSGGFYAALLLLILALTGLTWSFGWYRDAFYTAFGISTTSKQTHAPTSAVPPKTAGERGSKKHPKTDYTQWAEVLADLQSRYPEYKSISIQDGSATVSTAAYGNTRGSDRYSFDPATGKITEIQLYKDLPKSAKIRGWIYSVHAGTWGGLTTRILSCLVSLLGAVFAITGYYFWIKKKLRKSKQR
;
A
#
# COMPACT_ATOMS: atom_id res chain seq x y z
N SER A 1 -22.39 3.65 -26.24
CA SER A 1 -21.22 2.75 -26.21
C SER A 1 -20.51 2.91 -24.87
N ILE A 2 -20.10 1.81 -24.24
CA ILE A 2 -19.31 1.86 -23.00
C ILE A 2 -17.88 2.21 -23.41
N LYS A 3 -17.34 3.32 -22.90
CA LYS A 3 -15.92 3.67 -23.09
C LYS A 3 -15.09 2.84 -22.11
N ILE A 4 -13.97 2.28 -22.56
CA ILE A 4 -13.03 1.55 -21.70
C ILE A 4 -11.80 2.45 -21.52
N ASN A 5 -11.41 2.73 -20.28
CA ASN A 5 -10.23 3.56 -19.98
C ASN A 5 -8.94 2.75 -19.92
N GLY A 6 -9.04 1.43 -19.77
CA GLY A 6 -7.90 0.53 -19.79
C GLY A 6 -8.28 -0.92 -19.63
N ILE A 7 -7.33 -1.80 -19.91
CA ILE A 7 -7.43 -3.24 -19.70
C ILE A 7 -6.25 -3.69 -18.85
N ARG A 8 -6.48 -4.70 -18.01
CA ARG A 8 -5.43 -5.42 -17.31
C ARG A 8 -5.54 -6.91 -17.57
N VAL A 9 -4.47 -7.46 -18.11
CA VAL A 9 -4.32 -8.83 -18.55
C VAL A 9 -3.38 -9.54 -17.57
N SER A 10 -3.80 -10.71 -17.10
CA SER A 10 -2.97 -11.59 -16.25
C SER A 10 -2.20 -12.58 -17.13
N SER A 11 -1.08 -13.11 -16.63
CA SER A 11 -0.41 -14.24 -17.31
C SER A 11 -1.11 -15.59 -17.10
N ASP A 12 -1.86 -15.72 -16.01
CA ASP A 12 -2.70 -16.89 -15.73
C ASP A 12 -3.91 -16.95 -16.68
N PRO A 13 -3.99 -17.95 -17.58
CA PRO A 13 -5.06 -18.06 -18.56
C PRO A 13 -6.44 -18.28 -17.92
N LYS A 14 -6.51 -18.79 -16.68
CA LYS A 14 -7.78 -19.00 -15.97
C LYS A 14 -8.37 -17.71 -15.40
N ARG A 15 -7.63 -16.59 -15.43
CA ARG A 15 -8.09 -15.32 -14.87
C ARG A 15 -8.81 -14.47 -15.91
N THR A 16 -9.90 -13.86 -15.46
CA THR A 16 -10.66 -12.86 -16.22
C THR A 16 -9.84 -11.62 -16.50
N TYR A 17 -10.03 -11.01 -17.67
CA TYR A 17 -9.48 -9.69 -17.96
C TYR A 17 -10.23 -8.63 -17.17
N GLN A 18 -9.49 -7.67 -16.64
CA GLN A 18 -10.06 -6.57 -15.87
C GLN A 18 -10.13 -5.32 -16.75
N LEU A 19 -11.34 -4.87 -17.05
CA LEU A 19 -11.63 -3.64 -17.79
C LEU A 19 -11.81 -2.49 -16.79
N ILE A 20 -11.08 -1.41 -17.00
CA ILE A 20 -11.17 -0.18 -16.19
C ILE A 20 -12.21 0.72 -16.85
N LEU A 21 -13.31 0.96 -16.13
CA LEU A 21 -14.43 1.75 -16.63
C LEU A 21 -14.30 3.25 -16.27
N PRO A 22 -14.91 4.15 -17.04
CA PRO A 22 -15.02 5.57 -16.73
C PRO A 22 -15.98 5.78 -15.55
N GLY A 23 -15.50 6.47 -14.50
CA GLY A 23 -16.24 6.67 -13.26
C GLY A 23 -15.68 5.85 -12.09
N LYS A 24 -15.73 6.45 -10.89
CA LYS A 24 -15.20 5.99 -9.59
C LYS A 24 -14.66 4.54 -9.54
N LYS A 25 -13.40 4.32 -9.93
CA LYS A 25 -12.63 3.07 -9.74
C LYS A 25 -13.42 1.78 -10.05
N ALA A 26 -14.37 1.82 -10.97
CA ALA A 26 -15.17 0.66 -11.31
C ALA A 26 -14.36 -0.24 -12.26
N ALA A 27 -14.37 -1.54 -11.98
CA ALA A 27 -13.73 -2.54 -12.80
C ALA A 27 -14.76 -3.59 -13.23
N CYS A 28 -14.80 -3.90 -14.52
CA CYS A 28 -15.58 -5.01 -15.05
C CYS A 28 -14.64 -6.18 -15.32
N PHE A 29 -15.07 -7.39 -14.97
CA PHE A 29 -14.32 -8.62 -15.22
C PHE A 29 -14.99 -9.38 -16.34
N ILE A 30 -14.21 -9.74 -17.36
CA ILE A 30 -14.68 -10.44 -18.54
C ILE A 30 -13.88 -11.72 -18.74
N ASN A 31 -14.57 -12.80 -19.11
CA ASN A 31 -13.93 -14.04 -19.50
C ASN A 31 -13.26 -13.84 -20.89
N PRO A 32 -11.94 -14.03 -21.00
CA PRO A 32 -11.22 -13.77 -22.25
C PRO A 32 -11.60 -14.74 -23.38
N TYR A 33 -12.21 -15.89 -23.09
CA TYR A 33 -12.56 -16.90 -24.09
C TYR A 33 -14.04 -16.86 -24.50
N THR A 34 -14.94 -16.56 -23.57
CA THR A 34 -16.39 -16.53 -23.83
C THR A 34 -16.95 -15.13 -24.04
N GLY A 35 -16.22 -14.09 -23.61
CA GLY A 35 -16.71 -12.71 -23.62
C GLY A 35 -17.78 -12.42 -22.55
N GLU A 36 -18.10 -13.39 -21.69
CA GLU A 36 -19.09 -13.21 -20.63
C GLU A 36 -18.56 -12.31 -19.52
N ILE A 37 -19.42 -11.41 -19.03
CA ILE A 37 -19.13 -10.56 -17.87
C ILE A 37 -19.30 -11.41 -16.61
N THR A 38 -18.19 -11.71 -15.94
CA THR A 38 -18.19 -12.53 -14.73
C THR A 38 -18.47 -11.72 -13.46
N GLY A 39 -18.38 -10.38 -13.53
CA GLY A 39 -18.72 -9.50 -12.42
C GLY A 39 -18.28 -8.05 -12.61
N ILE A 40 -18.89 -7.16 -11.83
CA ILE A 40 -18.55 -5.73 -11.81
C ILE A 40 -18.23 -5.33 -10.38
N ASP A 41 -17.03 -4.78 -10.17
CA ASP A 41 -16.58 -4.17 -8.92
C ASP A 41 -16.76 -2.66 -9.00
N ASP A 42 -17.57 -2.09 -8.11
CA ASP A 42 -17.82 -0.65 -8.03
C ASP A 42 -16.69 0.13 -7.30
N GLY A 43 -15.63 -0.57 -6.91
CA GLY A 43 -14.50 -0.01 -6.17
C GLY A 43 -14.82 0.33 -4.72
N LYS A 44 -15.99 -0.07 -4.21
CA LYS A 44 -16.43 0.13 -2.80
C LYS A 44 -16.47 -1.18 -2.01
N GLY A 45 -15.81 -2.22 -2.50
CA GLY A 45 -15.68 -3.50 -1.82
C GLY A 45 -15.11 -3.40 -0.40
N PHE A 46 -15.25 -4.50 0.35
CA PHE A 46 -14.81 -4.61 1.76
C PHE A 46 -13.39 -4.12 2.01
N PHE A 47 -12.42 -4.52 1.17
CA PHE A 47 -11.01 -4.11 1.34
C PHE A 47 -10.79 -2.61 1.13
N MET A 48 -11.55 -1.95 0.24
CA MET A 48 -11.50 -0.50 0.11
C MET A 48 -12.09 0.20 1.32
N LYS A 49 -13.16 -0.34 1.92
CA LYS A 49 -13.69 0.16 3.20
C LYS A 49 -12.66 0.06 4.32
N ILE A 50 -12.00 -1.10 4.46
CA ILE A 50 -10.94 -1.30 5.46
C ILE A 50 -9.75 -0.39 5.20
N MET A 51 -9.33 -0.20 3.94
CA MET A 51 -8.27 0.75 3.60
C MET A 51 -8.66 2.20 3.95
N ARG A 52 -9.94 2.57 3.73
CA ARG A 52 -10.47 3.88 4.11
C ARG A 52 -10.47 4.08 5.62
N LEU A 53 -10.85 3.06 6.38
CA LEU A 53 -10.74 3.06 7.84
C LEU A 53 -9.28 3.19 8.29
N HIS A 54 -8.39 2.36 7.74
CA HIS A 54 -6.99 2.29 8.14
C HIS A 54 -6.22 3.58 7.88
N ARG A 55 -6.46 4.26 6.75
CA ARG A 55 -5.68 5.44 6.34
C ARG A 55 -6.37 6.77 6.61
N TRP A 56 -7.69 6.79 6.72
CA TRP A 56 -8.47 8.02 6.88
C TRP A 56 -9.57 7.91 7.93
N LEU A 57 -9.65 6.85 8.73
CA LEU A 57 -10.74 6.68 9.70
C LEU A 57 -12.14 6.82 9.07
N LEU A 58 -12.29 6.34 7.83
CA LEU A 58 -13.49 6.47 6.99
C LEU A 58 -13.85 7.91 6.56
N ASP A 59 -12.99 8.90 6.86
CA ASP A 59 -13.13 10.28 6.40
C ASP A 59 -13.07 10.37 4.86
N GLU A 60 -13.68 11.42 4.31
CA GLU A 60 -13.67 11.65 2.88
C GLU A 60 -12.27 12.03 2.41
N TYR A 61 -11.83 11.39 1.33
CA TYR A 61 -10.56 11.71 0.73
C TYR A 61 -10.69 13.00 -0.07
N LYS A 62 -10.38 14.13 0.58
CA LYS A 62 -10.39 15.44 -0.07
C LYS A 62 -9.13 15.62 -0.92
N ARG A 63 -9.32 15.76 -2.23
CA ARG A 63 -8.25 15.83 -3.25
C ARG A 63 -7.64 17.22 -3.41
N ASP A 64 -8.31 18.23 -2.86
CA ASP A 64 -7.94 19.64 -2.82
C ASP A 64 -6.78 19.93 -1.84
N GLY A 65 -6.29 18.93 -1.11
CA GLY A 65 -5.26 19.11 -0.10
C GLY A 65 -5.79 19.77 1.18
N SER A 66 -7.10 19.93 1.30
CA SER A 66 -7.72 20.41 2.53
C SER A 66 -7.47 19.45 3.69
N PHE A 67 -7.51 20.00 4.89
CA PHE A 67 -7.24 19.26 6.12
C PHE A 67 -8.28 18.16 6.32
N ALA A 68 -7.82 16.90 6.35
CA ALA A 68 -8.63 15.73 6.63
C ALA A 68 -8.33 15.24 8.06
N TRP A 69 -9.32 15.35 8.94
CA TRP A 69 -9.19 14.96 10.35
C TRP A 69 -8.77 13.50 10.49
N GLY A 70 -9.40 12.62 9.72
CA GLY A 70 -9.12 11.19 9.82
C GLY A 70 -7.68 10.83 9.45
N LYS A 71 -7.11 11.46 8.41
CA LYS A 71 -5.69 11.28 8.04
C LYS A 71 -4.78 11.76 9.17
N THR A 72 -5.07 12.93 9.74
CA THR A 72 -4.24 13.55 10.77
C THR A 72 -4.25 12.73 12.06
N ILE A 73 -5.43 12.27 12.51
CA ILE A 73 -5.57 11.44 13.70
C ILE A 73 -4.80 10.13 13.55
N VAL A 74 -4.94 9.44 12.41
CA VAL A 74 -4.18 8.21 12.12
C VAL A 74 -2.68 8.49 12.10
N GLY A 75 -2.25 9.60 11.49
CA GLY A 75 -0.85 10.01 11.43
C GLY A 75 -0.23 10.21 12.82
N TYR A 76 -0.86 11.03 13.67
CA TYR A 76 -0.37 11.26 15.04
C TYR A 76 -0.48 10.01 15.91
N SER A 77 -1.53 9.20 15.75
CA SER A 77 -1.66 7.92 16.47
C SER A 77 -0.50 6.98 16.12
N THR A 78 -0.08 6.96 14.86
CA THR A 78 1.07 6.16 14.40
C THR A 78 2.39 6.70 14.95
N LEU A 79 2.54 8.03 15.05
CA LEU A 79 3.72 8.66 15.65
C LEU A 79 3.84 8.31 17.14
N VAL A 80 2.74 8.42 17.88
CA VAL A 80 2.66 8.03 19.29
C VAL A 80 2.92 6.54 19.45
N LEU A 81 2.37 5.70 18.58
CA LEU A 81 2.65 4.25 18.57
C LEU A 81 4.14 3.97 18.41
N ALA A 82 4.83 4.65 17.49
CA ALA A 82 6.28 4.48 17.32
C ALA A 82 7.05 4.84 18.61
N ILE A 83 6.68 5.95 19.27
CA ILE A 83 7.28 6.37 20.55
C ILE A 83 6.99 5.36 21.66
N ILE A 84 5.76 4.82 21.73
CA ILE A 84 5.38 3.79 22.71
C ILE A 84 6.18 2.50 22.49
N ILE A 85 6.40 2.09 21.24
CA ILE A 85 7.21 0.90 20.95
C ILE A 85 8.66 1.11 21.40
N ILE A 86 9.26 2.25 21.06
CA ILE A 86 10.64 2.59 21.46
C ILE A 86 10.76 2.65 22.98
N SER A 87 9.88 3.38 23.67
CA SER A 87 9.90 3.45 25.14
C SER A 87 9.61 2.09 25.80
N GLY A 88 8.72 1.28 25.21
CA GLY A 88 8.45 -0.09 25.64
C GLY A 88 9.68 -0.99 25.57
N LEU A 89 10.48 -0.89 24.51
CA LEU A 89 11.75 -1.61 24.38
C LEU A 89 12.78 -1.19 25.44
N VAL A 90 12.87 0.11 25.72
CA VAL A 90 13.74 0.65 26.78
C VAL A 90 13.33 0.11 28.16
N ILE A 91 12.03 0.10 28.47
CA ILE A 91 11.49 -0.43 29.75
C ILE A 91 11.63 -1.95 29.83
N TRP A 92 11.56 -2.65 28.69
CA TRP A 92 11.69 -4.09 28.63
C TRP A 92 13.11 -4.56 28.98
N TYR A 93 14.13 -3.73 28.76
CA TYR A 93 15.54 -4.06 28.98
C TYR A 93 15.78 -4.64 30.39
N PRO A 94 16.20 -5.92 30.50
CA PRO A 94 16.28 -6.60 31.78
C PRO A 94 17.53 -6.19 32.55
N ARG A 95 17.40 -5.98 33.86
CA ARG A 95 18.54 -5.72 34.76
C ARG A 95 19.45 -6.94 34.94
N ASN A 96 18.92 -8.17 34.89
CA ASN A 96 19.67 -9.42 35.18
C ASN A 96 19.26 -10.57 34.23
N LYS A 97 20.17 -11.53 33.99
CA LYS A 97 19.94 -12.72 33.12
C LYS A 97 18.73 -13.58 33.53
N LYS A 98 18.47 -13.72 34.83
CA LYS A 98 17.29 -14.45 35.35
C LYS A 98 15.97 -13.75 34.97
N ALA A 99 15.97 -12.42 34.99
CA ALA A 99 14.81 -11.62 34.57
C ALA A 99 14.58 -11.72 33.06
N LEU A 100 15.65 -11.77 32.26
CA LEU A 100 15.56 -11.99 30.81
C LEU A 100 14.89 -13.34 30.49
N LYS A 101 15.35 -14.44 31.09
CA LYS A 101 14.77 -15.78 30.85
C LYS A 101 13.28 -15.85 31.21
N ASN A 102 12.88 -15.14 32.27
CA ASN A 102 11.48 -15.06 32.69
C ASN A 102 10.62 -14.16 31.79
N ARG A 103 11.19 -13.08 31.23
CA ARG A 103 10.50 -12.13 30.33
C ARG A 103 10.35 -12.61 28.88
N LEU A 104 11.09 -13.65 28.49
CA LEU A 104 10.98 -14.28 27.17
C LEU A 104 10.00 -15.47 27.16
N LYS A 105 9.58 -15.95 28.34
CA LYS A 105 8.74 -17.14 28.47
C LYS A 105 7.27 -16.77 28.61
N ILE A 106 6.45 -17.25 27.67
CA ILE A 106 4.99 -17.11 27.73
C ILE A 106 4.41 -18.28 28.55
N LYS A 107 3.80 -17.98 29.70
CA LYS A 107 3.10 -19.00 30.50
C LYS A 107 1.63 -19.09 30.08
N THR A 108 1.24 -20.20 29.47
CA THR A 108 -0.12 -20.41 28.94
C THR A 108 -1.10 -20.97 29.97
N LYS A 109 -0.61 -21.68 31.00
CA LYS A 109 -1.43 -22.35 32.03
C LYS A 109 -1.60 -21.59 33.34
N ALA A 110 -1.28 -20.29 33.38
CA ALA A 110 -1.20 -19.50 34.61
C ALA A 110 -2.41 -18.57 34.87
N GLY A 111 -3.53 -18.80 34.18
CA GLY A 111 -4.74 -17.98 34.23
C GLY A 111 -4.76 -16.83 33.21
N TRP A 112 -5.96 -16.40 32.80
CA TRP A 112 -6.18 -15.45 31.70
C TRP A 112 -5.42 -14.14 31.85
N PHE A 113 -5.42 -13.56 33.05
CA PHE A 113 -4.69 -12.33 33.34
C PHE A 113 -3.18 -12.48 33.14
N ARG A 114 -2.60 -13.58 33.64
CA ARG A 114 -1.16 -13.83 33.56
C ARG A 114 -0.75 -14.13 32.13
N PHE A 115 -1.57 -14.88 31.39
CA PHE A 115 -1.36 -15.14 29.98
C PHE A 115 -1.32 -13.83 29.16
N LEU A 116 -2.31 -12.94 29.31
CA LEU A 116 -2.31 -11.66 28.60
C LEU A 116 -1.11 -10.79 28.97
N TYR A 117 -0.67 -10.83 30.23
CA TYR A 117 0.50 -10.08 30.69
C TYR A 117 1.79 -10.63 30.07
N ASP A 118 1.98 -11.95 30.10
CA ASP A 118 3.16 -12.61 29.51
C ASP A 118 3.17 -12.47 27.98
N LEU A 119 1.99 -12.48 27.34
CA LEU A 119 1.82 -12.20 25.91
C LEU A 119 2.18 -10.75 25.57
N HIS A 120 1.72 -9.77 26.37
CA HIS A 120 2.04 -8.37 26.16
C HIS A 120 3.54 -8.08 26.35
N VAL A 121 4.18 -8.66 27.38
CA VAL A 121 5.61 -8.44 27.67
C VAL A 121 6.52 -9.21 26.71
N SER A 122 6.31 -10.52 26.56
CA SER A 122 7.20 -11.37 25.74
C SER A 122 6.84 -11.24 24.25
N GLY A 123 5.55 -11.31 23.92
CA GLY A 123 5.07 -11.15 22.55
C GLY A 123 5.31 -9.73 22.02
N GLY A 124 5.17 -8.72 22.89
CA GLY A 124 5.52 -7.34 22.57
C GLY A 124 6.97 -7.20 22.13
N PHE A 125 7.92 -7.85 22.83
CA PHE A 125 9.34 -7.84 22.44
C PHE A 125 9.59 -8.47 21.07
N TYR A 126 9.02 -9.67 20.80
CA TYR A 126 9.19 -10.33 19.50
C TYR A 126 8.55 -9.54 18.34
N ALA A 127 7.39 -8.92 18.59
CA ALA A 127 6.68 -8.14 17.58
C ALA A 127 7.24 -6.71 17.43
N ALA A 128 7.95 -6.17 18.43
CA ALA A 128 8.34 -4.76 18.49
C ALA A 128 9.15 -4.31 17.28
N LEU A 129 10.15 -5.08 16.85
CA LEU A 129 10.98 -4.72 15.69
C LEU A 129 10.14 -4.60 14.42
N LEU A 130 9.29 -5.60 14.16
CA LEU A 130 8.43 -5.61 12.97
C LEU A 130 7.34 -4.53 13.06
N LEU A 131 6.70 -4.34 14.21
CA LEU A 131 5.74 -3.26 14.43
C LEU A 131 6.37 -1.88 14.24
N LEU A 132 7.61 -1.70 14.70
CA LEU A 132 8.34 -0.45 14.54
C LEU A 132 8.62 -0.17 13.06
N ILE A 133 9.09 -1.16 12.31
CA ILE A 133 9.30 -1.03 10.85
C ILE A 133 7.99 -0.66 10.14
N LEU A 134 6.88 -1.32 10.48
CA LEU A 134 5.56 -1.01 9.90
C LEU A 134 5.09 0.41 10.25
N ALA A 135 5.29 0.85 11.50
CA ALA A 135 4.93 2.21 11.94
C ALA A 135 5.78 3.28 11.24
N LEU A 136 7.10 3.10 11.19
CA LEU A 136 8.03 4.05 10.54
C LEU A 136 7.76 4.16 9.03
N THR A 137 7.55 3.03 8.35
CA THR A 137 7.18 3.05 6.92
C THR A 137 5.83 3.72 6.67
N GLY A 138 4.84 3.52 7.56
CA GLY A 138 3.53 4.17 7.46
C GLY A 138 3.57 5.69 7.64
N LEU A 139 4.45 6.21 8.51
CA LEU A 139 4.63 7.64 8.76
C LEU A 139 5.03 8.42 7.49
N THR A 140 5.69 7.76 6.52
CA THR A 140 6.07 8.37 5.24
C THR A 140 4.87 8.79 4.38
N TRP A 141 3.67 8.25 4.63
CA TRP A 141 2.44 8.67 3.94
C TRP A 141 1.61 9.70 4.72
N SER A 142 1.89 9.84 6.01
CA SER A 142 1.20 10.76 6.92
C SER A 142 1.81 12.15 6.86
N PHE A 143 3.14 12.24 6.94
CA PHE A 143 3.86 13.51 7.08
C PHE A 143 4.90 13.70 5.96
N GLY A 144 4.78 14.82 5.23
CA GLY A 144 5.73 15.19 4.17
C GLY A 144 7.14 15.39 4.73
N TRP A 145 7.27 16.15 5.82
CA TRP A 145 8.56 16.40 6.48
C TRP A 145 9.26 15.12 6.91
N TYR A 146 8.52 14.14 7.46
CA TYR A 146 9.08 12.87 7.91
C TYR A 146 9.55 12.04 6.73
N ARG A 147 8.73 11.98 5.68
CA ARG A 147 9.08 11.30 4.44
C ARG A 147 10.37 11.87 3.84
N ASP A 148 10.49 13.18 3.82
CA ASP A 148 11.63 13.85 3.21
C ASP A 148 12.90 13.64 4.06
N ALA A 149 12.79 13.74 5.39
CA ALA A 149 13.87 13.38 6.30
C ALA A 149 14.28 11.89 6.21
N PHE A 150 13.30 10.98 6.12
CA PHE A 150 13.52 9.55 5.94
C PHE A 150 14.30 9.30 4.66
N TYR A 151 13.89 9.88 3.53
CA TYR A 151 14.61 9.72 2.27
C TYR A 151 16.03 10.31 2.31
N THR A 152 16.22 11.48 2.91
CA THR A 152 17.55 12.05 3.11
C THR A 152 18.45 11.12 3.92
N ALA A 153 17.93 10.48 4.98
CA ALA A 153 18.68 9.51 5.78
C ALA A 153 19.11 8.27 4.98
N PHE A 154 18.35 7.88 3.94
CA PHE A 154 18.72 6.82 2.99
C PHE A 154 19.54 7.33 1.79
N GLY A 155 20.08 8.56 1.86
CA GLY A 155 20.93 9.13 0.82
C GLY A 155 20.17 9.55 -0.44
N ILE A 156 18.89 9.91 -0.30
CA ILE A 156 18.00 10.24 -1.41
C ILE A 156 17.55 11.70 -1.30
N SER A 157 18.10 12.57 -2.15
CA SER A 157 17.65 13.96 -2.26
C SER A 157 16.24 14.01 -2.85
N THR A 158 15.27 14.53 -2.08
CA THR A 158 13.86 14.59 -2.45
C THR A 158 13.54 15.74 -3.41
N THR A 159 14.14 15.76 -4.60
CA THR A 159 13.74 16.71 -5.66
C THR A 159 12.60 16.18 -6.53
N SER A 160 12.19 14.92 -6.38
CA SER A 160 11.03 14.39 -7.09
C SER A 160 9.73 14.76 -6.36
N LYS A 161 9.23 15.98 -6.66
CA LYS A 161 7.78 16.26 -6.70
C LYS A 161 7.11 15.05 -7.32
N GLN A 162 6.03 14.59 -6.69
CA GLN A 162 5.24 13.42 -7.09
C GLN A 162 5.16 13.29 -8.62
N THR A 163 6.00 12.45 -9.22
CA THR A 163 5.77 11.98 -10.58
C THR A 163 4.70 10.89 -10.48
N HIS A 164 3.49 11.30 -10.10
CA HIS A 164 2.38 10.83 -10.91
C HIS A 164 2.75 11.31 -12.31
N ALA A 165 2.98 10.38 -13.24
CA ALA A 165 3.16 10.74 -14.64
C ALA A 165 2.14 11.84 -14.97
N PRO A 166 2.56 12.96 -15.59
CA PRO A 166 1.63 13.96 -16.00
C PRO A 166 0.61 13.25 -16.89
N THR A 167 -0.66 13.25 -16.48
CA THR A 167 -1.73 13.30 -17.48
C THR A 167 -1.32 14.45 -18.37
N SER A 168 -1.01 14.15 -19.63
CA SER A 168 -0.37 15.06 -20.60
C SER A 168 -0.71 16.51 -20.30
N ALA A 169 0.32 17.30 -20.02
CA ALA A 169 0.18 18.73 -19.86
C ALA A 169 -0.32 19.32 -21.19
N VAL A 170 -1.64 19.40 -21.33
CA VAL A 170 -2.27 20.41 -22.15
C VAL A 170 -2.13 21.71 -21.34
N PRO A 171 -1.56 22.79 -21.90
CA PRO A 171 -1.45 24.06 -21.19
C PRO A 171 -2.85 24.53 -20.74
N PRO A 172 -2.97 25.28 -19.64
CA PRO A 172 -4.24 25.88 -19.28
C PRO A 172 -4.56 26.95 -20.35
N LYS A 173 -5.36 26.57 -21.34
CA LYS A 173 -5.98 27.55 -22.22
C LYS A 173 -7.06 28.25 -21.43
N THR A 174 -6.87 29.56 -21.34
CA THR A 174 -7.77 30.59 -20.85
C THR A 174 -9.24 30.26 -21.15
N ALA A 175 -10.11 30.54 -20.18
CA ALA A 175 -11.54 30.45 -20.32
C ALA A 175 -12.01 31.23 -21.56
N GLY A 176 -12.46 30.50 -22.58
CA GLY A 176 -12.96 31.06 -23.83
C GLY A 176 -13.24 29.92 -24.81
N GLU A 177 -14.52 29.77 -25.17
CA GLU A 177 -15.06 28.90 -26.23
C GLU A 177 -15.06 27.38 -26.00
N ARG A 178 -16.26 26.89 -25.61
CA ARG A 178 -16.70 25.51 -25.77
C ARG A 178 -16.82 25.17 -27.26
N GLY A 179 -15.70 24.85 -27.89
CA GLY A 179 -15.67 24.08 -29.14
C GLY A 179 -15.58 22.59 -28.82
N SER A 180 -16.57 21.80 -29.23
CA SER A 180 -16.59 20.34 -29.07
C SER A 180 -15.42 19.68 -29.81
N LYS A 181 -14.28 19.51 -29.15
CA LYS A 181 -13.22 18.64 -29.66
C LYS A 181 -13.70 17.19 -29.55
N LYS A 182 -14.11 16.61 -30.69
CA LYS A 182 -14.28 15.16 -30.83
C LYS A 182 -13.00 14.50 -30.33
N HIS A 183 -13.06 13.85 -29.17
CA HIS A 183 -12.00 12.95 -28.75
C HIS A 183 -11.84 11.87 -29.83
N PRO A 184 -10.63 11.59 -30.33
CA PRO A 184 -10.43 10.53 -31.30
C PRO A 184 -11.01 9.23 -30.71
N LYS A 185 -11.74 8.46 -31.52
CA LYS A 185 -12.21 7.13 -31.13
C LYS A 185 -10.96 6.32 -30.74
N THR A 186 -10.89 5.86 -29.50
CA THR A 186 -9.83 4.94 -29.08
C THR A 186 -9.96 3.69 -29.95
N ASP A 187 -8.95 3.42 -30.76
CA ASP A 187 -8.89 2.20 -31.54
C ASP A 187 -8.28 1.10 -30.68
N TYR A 188 -9.12 0.15 -30.26
CA TYR A 188 -8.70 -0.95 -29.41
C TYR A 188 -7.83 -1.98 -30.15
N THR A 189 -7.75 -1.92 -31.49
CA THR A 189 -6.83 -2.76 -32.27
C THR A 189 -5.37 -2.47 -31.93
N GLN A 190 -5.02 -1.19 -31.75
CA GLN A 190 -3.68 -0.75 -31.37
C GLN A 190 -3.30 -1.27 -29.97
N TRP A 191 -4.28 -1.43 -29.08
CA TRP A 191 -4.03 -2.02 -27.76
C TRP A 191 -3.71 -3.51 -27.86
N ALA A 192 -4.33 -4.23 -28.82
CA ALA A 192 -4.04 -5.64 -29.05
C ALA A 192 -2.62 -5.83 -29.60
N GLU A 193 -2.18 -4.96 -30.53
CA GLU A 193 -0.80 -4.98 -31.05
C GLU A 193 0.23 -4.71 -29.95
N VAL A 194 0.02 -3.66 -29.14
CA VAL A 194 0.90 -3.35 -28.00
C VAL A 194 0.90 -4.49 -26.97
N LEU A 195 -0.25 -5.12 -26.73
CA LEU A 195 -0.33 -6.26 -25.82
C LEU A 195 0.51 -7.44 -26.34
N ALA A 196 0.37 -7.78 -27.62
CA ALA A 196 1.10 -8.88 -28.24
C ALA A 196 2.62 -8.65 -28.23
N ASP A 197 3.06 -7.43 -28.56
CA ASP A 197 4.48 -7.03 -28.48
C ASP A 197 5.02 -7.18 -27.05
N LEU A 198 4.29 -6.68 -26.04
CA LEU A 198 4.71 -6.78 -24.65
C LEU A 198 4.69 -8.22 -24.12
N GLN A 199 3.72 -9.05 -24.52
CA GLN A 199 3.70 -10.47 -24.18
C GLN A 199 4.88 -11.23 -24.79
N SER A 200 5.27 -10.89 -26.03
CA SER A 200 6.46 -11.48 -26.66
C SER A 200 7.76 -11.06 -25.98
N ARG A 201 7.85 -9.81 -25.49
CA ARG A 201 9.05 -9.30 -24.81
C ARG A 201 9.20 -9.83 -23.37
N TYR A 202 8.09 -10.16 -22.73
CA TYR A 202 8.05 -10.61 -21.34
C TYR A 202 7.35 -11.96 -21.23
N PRO A 203 8.03 -13.10 -21.42
CA PRO A 203 7.41 -14.41 -21.24
C PRO A 203 6.93 -14.63 -19.79
N GLU A 204 7.65 -14.06 -18.81
CA GLU A 204 7.39 -14.20 -17.36
C GLU A 204 6.75 -12.95 -16.74
N TYR A 205 5.68 -12.43 -17.35
CA TYR A 205 4.93 -11.31 -16.78
C TYR A 205 3.92 -11.79 -15.73
N LYS A 206 3.54 -10.91 -14.80
CA LYS A 206 2.43 -11.15 -13.85
C LYS A 206 1.15 -10.50 -14.33
N SER A 207 1.25 -9.24 -14.74
CA SER A 207 0.13 -8.53 -15.37
C SER A 207 0.63 -7.43 -16.29
N ILE A 208 -0.04 -7.25 -17.42
CA ILE A 208 0.13 -6.11 -18.33
C ILE A 208 -1.13 -5.26 -18.21
N SER A 209 -0.97 -3.96 -17.95
CA SER A 209 -2.08 -3.01 -17.96
C SER A 209 -1.87 -2.00 -19.06
N ILE A 210 -2.87 -1.82 -19.92
CA ILE A 210 -2.88 -0.86 -21.02
C ILE A 210 -3.97 0.16 -20.75
N GLN A 211 -3.66 1.43 -20.94
CA GLN A 211 -4.55 2.59 -20.87
C GLN A 211 -4.26 3.48 -22.08
N ASP A 212 -5.11 4.47 -22.35
CA ASP A 212 -4.91 5.44 -23.43
C ASP A 212 -3.47 6.01 -23.41
N GLY A 213 -2.64 5.57 -24.36
CA GLY A 213 -1.26 6.03 -24.57
C GLY A 213 -0.21 5.52 -23.56
N SER A 214 -0.55 4.60 -22.66
CA SER A 214 0.46 3.98 -21.78
C SER A 214 0.18 2.53 -21.43
N ALA A 215 1.23 1.73 -21.40
CA ALA A 215 1.23 0.36 -20.93
C ALA A 215 2.17 0.18 -19.73
N THR A 216 1.85 -0.75 -18.85
CA THR A 216 2.63 -1.06 -17.65
C THR A 216 2.75 -2.56 -17.49
N VAL A 217 3.98 -3.05 -17.47
CA VAL A 217 4.30 -4.47 -17.30
C VAL A 217 4.78 -4.68 -15.86
N SER A 218 4.06 -5.51 -15.11
CA SER A 218 4.48 -5.94 -13.78
C SER A 218 5.06 -7.34 -13.83
N THR A 219 6.26 -7.54 -13.29
CA THR A 219 6.95 -8.84 -13.23
C THR A 219 7.21 -9.24 -11.78
N ALA A 220 7.42 -10.53 -11.52
CA ALA A 220 7.83 -11.01 -10.20
C ALA A 220 9.32 -10.74 -9.91
N ALA A 221 10.12 -10.48 -10.94
CA ALA A 221 11.57 -10.36 -10.88
C ALA A 221 12.07 -9.18 -10.02
N TYR A 222 11.26 -8.13 -9.81
CA TYR A 222 11.69 -6.92 -9.11
C TYR A 222 11.68 -7.02 -7.57
N GLY A 223 11.24 -8.14 -7.00
CA GLY A 223 11.23 -8.39 -5.55
C GLY A 223 10.25 -7.51 -4.73
N ASN A 224 9.63 -6.50 -5.35
CA ASN A 224 8.65 -5.63 -4.72
C ASN A 224 7.41 -5.48 -5.62
N THR A 225 6.25 -5.34 -4.99
CA THR A 225 4.95 -5.35 -5.68
C THR A 225 4.62 -4.07 -6.45
N ARG A 226 5.47 -3.05 -6.36
CA ARG A 226 5.30 -1.75 -7.03
C ARG A 226 6.30 -1.55 -8.17
N GLY A 227 7.21 -2.50 -8.39
CA GLY A 227 8.12 -2.50 -9.51
C GLY A 227 7.37 -2.86 -10.79
N SER A 228 7.49 -2.00 -11.80
CA SER A 228 6.90 -2.21 -13.10
C SER A 228 7.66 -1.42 -14.16
N ASP A 229 7.72 -1.97 -15.37
CA ASP A 229 8.20 -1.26 -16.54
C ASP A 229 7.03 -0.50 -17.17
N ARG A 230 7.28 0.74 -17.56
CA ARG A 230 6.28 1.61 -18.16
C ARG A 230 6.65 1.92 -19.60
N TYR A 231 5.66 1.84 -20.46
CA TYR A 231 5.76 2.11 -21.89
C TYR A 231 4.75 3.20 -22.23
N SER A 232 5.16 4.23 -22.93
CA SER A 232 4.25 5.18 -23.57
C SER A 232 4.14 4.81 -25.03
N PHE A 233 2.94 4.91 -25.61
CA PHE A 233 2.72 4.62 -27.02
C PHE A 233 1.77 5.64 -27.63
N ASP A 234 1.86 5.84 -28.94
CA ASP A 234 0.93 6.68 -29.68
C ASP A 234 -0.42 5.95 -29.83
N PRO A 235 -1.53 6.49 -29.30
CA PRO A 235 -2.85 5.87 -29.42
C PRO A 235 -3.35 5.69 -30.87
N ALA A 236 -2.82 6.46 -31.82
CA ALA A 236 -3.23 6.38 -33.22
C ALA A 236 -2.48 5.31 -34.01
N THR A 237 -1.22 5.02 -33.65
CA THR A 237 -0.32 4.16 -34.44
C THR A 237 0.20 2.95 -33.68
N GLY A 238 -0.08 2.83 -32.38
CA GLY A 238 0.38 1.71 -31.54
C GLY A 238 1.89 1.71 -31.28
N LYS A 239 2.66 2.62 -31.90
CA LYS A 239 4.12 2.68 -31.77
C LYS A 239 4.52 3.14 -30.38
N ILE A 240 5.39 2.36 -29.75
CA ILE A 240 6.01 2.72 -28.47
C ILE A 240 6.92 3.94 -28.68
N THR A 241 6.63 5.01 -27.95
CA THR A 241 7.34 6.29 -28.01
C THR A 241 8.35 6.45 -26.89
N GLU A 242 8.07 5.90 -25.71
CA GLU A 242 8.90 6.03 -24.53
C GLU A 242 8.95 4.71 -23.76
N ILE A 243 10.15 4.36 -23.28
CA ILE A 243 10.37 3.17 -22.45
C ILE A 243 11.01 3.63 -21.15
N GLN A 244 10.36 3.34 -20.04
CA GLN A 244 10.87 3.57 -18.69
C GLN A 244 10.92 2.25 -17.94
N LEU A 245 12.10 1.62 -17.96
CA LEU A 245 12.33 0.36 -17.26
C LEU A 245 12.57 0.60 -15.77
N TYR A 246 12.08 -0.32 -14.96
CA TYR A 246 12.25 -0.28 -13.50
C TYR A 246 13.73 -0.28 -13.11
N LYS A 247 14.58 -0.97 -13.88
CA LYS A 247 16.03 -1.01 -13.64
C LYS A 247 16.70 0.37 -13.77
N ASP A 248 16.18 1.23 -14.64
CA ASP A 248 16.76 2.55 -14.94
C ASP A 248 16.18 3.67 -14.06
N LEU A 249 15.16 3.35 -13.25
CA LEU A 249 14.59 4.30 -12.30
C LEU A 249 15.61 4.74 -11.24
N PRO A 250 15.55 6.01 -10.81
CA PRO A 250 16.39 6.49 -9.74
C PRO A 250 16.11 5.72 -8.45
N LYS A 251 17.14 5.58 -7.60
CA LYS A 251 17.04 4.90 -6.28
C LYS A 251 15.87 5.44 -5.45
N SER A 252 15.57 6.73 -5.59
CA SER A 252 14.46 7.44 -4.97
C SER A 252 13.07 6.92 -5.36
N ALA A 253 12.88 6.49 -6.60
CA ALA A 253 11.63 5.89 -7.06
C ALA A 253 11.53 4.44 -6.60
N LYS A 254 12.65 3.70 -6.60
CA LYS A 254 12.71 2.31 -6.15
C LYS A 254 12.39 2.17 -4.66
N ILE A 255 12.94 3.03 -3.81
CA ILE A 255 12.72 2.96 -2.35
C ILE A 255 11.24 3.15 -2.00
N ARG A 256 10.48 3.96 -2.75
CA ARG A 256 9.04 4.16 -2.55
C ARG A 256 8.27 2.84 -2.73
N GLY A 257 8.63 2.06 -3.76
CA GLY A 257 8.05 0.74 -4.01
C GLY A 257 8.39 -0.27 -2.91
N TRP A 258 9.62 -0.19 -2.39
CA TRP A 258 10.07 -1.00 -1.25
C TRP A 258 9.38 -0.63 0.05
N ILE A 259 9.24 0.66 0.39
CA ILE A 259 8.49 1.11 1.58
C ILE A 259 7.07 0.55 1.55
N TYR A 260 6.38 0.64 0.41
CA TYR A 260 5.06 0.05 0.26
C TYR A 260 5.08 -1.47 0.46
N SER A 261 6.04 -2.16 -0.14
CA SER A 261 6.10 -3.62 -0.07
C SER A 261 6.49 -4.13 1.32
N VAL A 262 7.35 -3.42 2.04
CA VAL A 262 7.68 -3.70 3.45
C VAL A 262 6.47 -3.44 4.34
N HIS A 263 5.83 -2.29 4.21
CA HIS A 263 4.66 -1.93 5.00
C HIS A 263 3.48 -2.89 4.77
N ALA A 264 3.24 -3.29 3.52
CA ALA A 264 2.18 -4.24 3.19
C ALA A 264 2.58 -5.71 3.42
N GLY A 265 3.85 -5.98 3.78
CA GLY A 265 4.36 -7.34 3.96
C GLY A 265 4.42 -8.16 2.67
N THR A 266 4.46 -7.54 1.49
CA THR A 266 4.34 -8.23 0.20
C THR A 266 5.67 -8.61 -0.46
N TRP A 267 6.80 -8.32 0.19
CA TRP A 267 8.16 -8.50 -0.36
C TRP A 267 8.69 -9.94 -0.33
N GLY A 268 8.25 -10.78 0.60
CA GLY A 268 8.66 -12.19 0.71
C GLY A 268 7.51 -13.17 0.46
N GLY A 269 6.57 -12.79 -0.40
CA GLY A 269 5.44 -13.65 -0.79
C GLY A 269 4.43 -13.86 0.34
N LEU A 270 3.96 -15.10 0.52
CA LEU A 270 2.93 -15.43 1.50
C LEU A 270 3.45 -15.36 2.94
N THR A 271 4.69 -15.79 3.17
CA THR A 271 5.31 -15.84 4.51
C THR A 271 5.33 -14.47 5.17
N THR A 272 5.82 -13.44 4.46
CA THR A 272 5.88 -12.08 5.00
C THR A 272 4.49 -11.47 5.17
N ARG A 273 3.50 -11.86 4.35
CA ARG A 273 2.11 -11.40 4.52
C ARG A 273 1.47 -11.96 5.77
N ILE A 274 1.66 -13.27 6.02
CA ILE A 274 1.16 -13.92 7.24
C ILE A 274 1.83 -13.28 8.46
N LEU A 275 3.15 -13.11 8.41
CA LEU A 275 3.90 -12.47 9.50
C LEU A 275 3.41 -11.05 9.78
N SER A 276 3.28 -10.21 8.76
CA SER A 276 2.74 -8.85 8.90
C SER A 276 1.32 -8.87 9.46
N CYS A 277 0.46 -9.79 9.01
CA CYS A 277 -0.90 -9.93 9.54
C CYS A 277 -0.90 -10.29 11.03
N LEU A 278 -0.11 -11.29 11.44
CA LEU A 278 0.00 -11.71 12.84
C LEU A 278 0.55 -10.59 13.72
N VAL A 279 1.58 -9.89 13.26
CA VAL A 279 2.20 -8.79 13.99
C VAL A 279 1.25 -7.60 14.13
N SER A 280 0.52 -7.24 13.08
CA SER A 280 -0.51 -6.19 13.15
C SER A 280 -1.65 -6.57 14.09
N LEU A 281 -2.09 -7.84 14.08
CA LEU A 281 -3.09 -8.35 15.00
C LEU A 281 -2.59 -8.28 16.45
N LEU A 282 -1.36 -8.71 16.71
CA LEU A 282 -0.72 -8.59 18.01
C LEU A 282 -0.61 -7.13 18.45
N GLY A 283 -0.29 -6.20 17.54
CA GLY A 283 -0.29 -4.76 17.83
C GLY A 283 -1.63 -4.26 18.36
N ALA A 284 -2.74 -4.67 17.75
CA ALA A 284 -4.09 -4.34 18.22
C ALA A 284 -4.37 -4.96 19.61
N VAL A 285 -4.00 -6.22 19.81
CA VAL A 285 -4.12 -6.90 21.12
C VAL A 285 -3.28 -6.19 22.19
N PHE A 286 -2.08 -5.72 21.85
CA PHE A 286 -1.20 -5.00 22.78
C PHE A 286 -1.77 -3.64 23.17
N ALA A 287 -2.36 -2.90 22.23
CA ALA A 287 -3.07 -1.67 22.56
C ALA A 287 -4.17 -1.93 23.60
N ILE A 288 -5.04 -2.92 23.37
CA ILE A 288 -6.14 -3.28 24.28
C ILE A 288 -5.62 -3.75 25.64
N THR A 289 -4.65 -4.67 25.65
CA THR A 289 -4.09 -5.23 26.89
C THR A 289 -3.34 -4.18 27.72
N GLY A 290 -2.68 -3.22 27.07
CA GLY A 290 -2.05 -2.08 27.74
C GLY A 290 -3.06 -1.24 28.53
N TYR A 291 -4.18 -0.85 27.89
CA TYR A 291 -5.26 -0.14 28.56
C TYR A 291 -5.89 -0.97 29.68
N TYR A 292 -6.14 -2.26 29.44
CA TYR A 292 -6.69 -3.17 30.45
C TYR A 292 -5.82 -3.23 31.72
N PHE A 293 -4.50 -3.33 31.59
CA PHE A 293 -3.59 -3.32 32.75
C PHE A 293 -3.57 -1.98 33.46
N TRP A 294 -3.63 -0.86 32.72
CA TRP A 294 -3.70 0.47 33.30
C TRP A 294 -4.97 0.68 34.14
N ILE A 295 -6.14 0.33 33.59
CA ILE A 295 -7.44 0.42 34.29
C ILE A 295 -7.42 -0.45 35.55
N LYS A 296 -7.00 -1.71 35.44
CA LYS A 296 -6.95 -2.63 36.58
C LYS A 296 -6.02 -2.13 37.68
N LYS A 297 -4.88 -1.54 37.33
CA LYS A 297 -3.95 -0.93 38.29
C LYS A 297 -4.59 0.27 39.00
N LYS A 298 -5.32 1.11 38.27
CA LYS A 298 -6.01 2.30 38.82
C LYS A 298 -7.13 1.90 39.79
N LEU A 299 -7.95 0.92 39.44
CA LEU A 299 -9.03 0.41 40.29
C LEU A 299 -8.51 -0.22 41.60
N ARG A 300 -7.40 -0.96 41.55
CA ARG A 300 -6.79 -1.53 42.77
C ARG A 300 -6.26 -0.44 43.71
N LYS A 301 -5.65 0.62 43.17
CA LYS A 301 -5.20 1.76 43.98
C LYS A 301 -6.37 2.52 44.62
N SER A 302 -7.52 2.60 43.93
CA SER A 302 -8.72 3.23 44.47
C SER A 302 -9.41 2.42 45.58
N LYS A 303 -9.20 1.10 45.64
CA LYS A 303 -9.72 0.24 46.73
C LYS A 303 -8.80 0.18 47.95
N GLN A 304 -7.57 0.67 47.82
CA GLN A 304 -6.57 0.72 48.90
C GLN A 304 -6.46 2.10 49.56
N ARG A 305 -7.17 3.10 49.01
CA ARG A 305 -7.39 4.42 49.60
C ARG A 305 -8.80 4.45 50.14
#